data_AF-A0A3S4UUP8-F1
#
_entry.id   AF-A0A3S4UUP8-F1
#
_cell.length_a   1.000
_cell.length_b   1.000
_cell.length_c   1.000
_cell.angle_alpha   90.00
_cell.angle_beta   90.00
_cell.angle_gamma   90.00
#
_symmetry.space_group_name_H-M   'P 1'
#
loop_
_entity.id
_entity.type
_entity.pdbx_description
1 polymer ?
#
loop_
_entity_poly.entity_id
_entity_poly.type
_entity_poly.pdbx_seq_one_letter_code
_entity_poly.pdbx_strand_id
1 'polypeptide(L)'
;MITPLVDTLEAFADNVPGVQTEEARIALFTRGNYLPLRDRLTTALLDTGLAITGRQYIGYEADTKFHHYAIDIAGWAATGLPA
;
A
#
# COMPACT_ATOMS: atom_id res chain seq x y z
N MET A 1 3.73 8.10 -6.45
CA MET A 1 2.67 8.75 -5.65
C MET A 1 2.17 7.74 -4.64
N ILE A 2 1.82 8.16 -3.42
CA ILE A 2 1.15 7.31 -2.42
C ILE A 2 -0.23 7.90 -2.21
N THR A 3 -1.26 7.05 -2.22
CA THR A 3 -2.65 7.43 -2.07
C THR A 3 -3.26 6.61 -0.94
N PRO A 4 -3.67 7.22 0.18
CA PRO A 4 -4.43 6.51 1.21
C PRO A 4 -5.70 5.90 0.63
N LEU A 5 -6.05 4.69 1.05
CA LEU A 5 -7.26 3.98 0.63
C LEU A 5 -8.24 3.85 1.79
N VAL A 6 -7.76 3.35 2.93
CA VAL A 6 -8.57 3.05 4.12
C VAL A 6 -7.79 3.48 5.35
N ASP A 7 -8.51 4.04 6.32
CA ASP A 7 -8.06 4.25 7.70
C ASP A 7 -9.22 3.88 8.61
N THR A 8 -9.10 2.76 9.32
CA THR A 8 -10.18 2.18 10.12
C THR A 8 -9.70 1.89 11.53
N LEU A 9 -10.52 2.29 12.51
CA LEU A 9 -10.41 1.92 13.91
C LEU A 9 -11.41 0.80 14.21
N GLU A 10 -10.91 -0.43 14.35
CA GLU A 10 -11.75 -1.61 14.56
C GLU A 10 -12.15 -1.74 16.04
N ALA A 11 -13.45 -1.62 16.32
CA ALA A 11 -14.03 -1.82 17.64
C ALA A 11 -14.32 -3.30 17.92
N PHE A 12 -14.13 -3.72 19.17
CA PHE A 12 -14.38 -5.07 19.65
C PHE A 12 -15.46 -5.10 20.73
N ALA A 13 -15.58 -6.21 21.49
CA ALA A 13 -16.66 -6.43 22.44
C ALA A 13 -16.70 -5.42 23.61
N ASP A 14 -15.61 -4.72 23.88
CA ASP A 14 -15.48 -3.65 24.88
C ASP A 14 -15.89 -2.27 24.34
N ASN A 15 -16.27 -2.15 23.06
CA ASN A 15 -16.52 -0.89 22.34
C ASN A 15 -15.31 0.05 22.26
N VAL A 16 -14.11 -0.47 22.47
CA VAL A 16 -12.86 0.28 22.35
C VAL A 16 -12.17 -0.15 21.06
N PRO A 17 -11.70 0.79 20.23
CA PRO A 17 -10.92 0.39 19.06
C PRO A 17 -9.61 -0.24 19.50
N GLY A 18 -9.40 -1.52 19.19
CA GLY A 18 -8.18 -2.24 19.60
C GLY A 18 -7.07 -2.19 18.56
N VAL A 19 -7.44 -2.08 17.27
CA VAL A 19 -6.53 -2.09 16.14
C VAL A 19 -6.88 -0.96 15.18
N GLN A 20 -5.86 -0.25 14.71
CA GLN A 20 -5.93 0.63 13.56
C GLN A 20 -5.39 -0.11 12.34
N THR A 21 -6.18 -0.13 11.27
CA THR A 21 -5.78 -0.64 9.96
C THR A 21 -5.67 0.53 8.99
N GLU A 22 -4.51 0.69 8.39
CA GLU A 22 -4.26 1.70 7.36
C GLU A 22 -3.86 1.02 6.04
N GLU A 23 -4.51 1.40 4.96
CA GLU A 23 -4.22 0.93 3.62
C GLU A 23 -3.82 2.07 2.70
N ALA A 24 -2.87 1.83 1.80
CA ALA A 24 -2.45 2.79 0.81
C ALA A 24 -2.08 2.13 -0.53
N ARG A 25 -2.24 2.88 -1.61
CA ARG A 25 -1.77 2.52 -2.94
C ARG A 25 -0.51 3.31 -3.29
N ILE A 26 0.54 2.60 -3.69
CA ILE A 26 1.73 3.16 -4.30
C ILE A 26 1.57 3.06 -5.82
N ALA A 27 1.43 4.20 -6.48
CA ALA A 27 1.44 4.31 -7.94
C ALA A 27 2.86 4.62 -8.46
N LEU A 28 3.36 3.73 -9.32
CA LEU A 28 4.67 3.76 -9.96
C LEU A 28 4.53 4.16 -11.43
N PHE A 29 5.40 5.06 -11.85
CA PHE A 29 5.45 5.56 -13.22
C PHE A 29 6.89 5.50 -13.70
N THR A 30 7.18 4.64 -14.69
CA THR A 30 8.53 4.52 -15.26
C THR A 30 8.50 4.47 -16.77
N ARG A 31 9.41 5.18 -17.44
CA ARG A 31 9.53 5.08 -18.92
C ARG A 31 10.29 3.84 -19.38
N GLY A 32 11.12 3.27 -18.51
CA GLY A 32 11.83 2.02 -18.74
C GLY A 32 11.09 0.81 -18.17
N ASN A 33 11.76 -0.34 -18.20
CA ASN A 33 11.27 -1.57 -17.60
C ASN A 33 10.94 -1.36 -16.12
N TYR A 34 9.66 -1.52 -15.75
CA TYR A 34 9.17 -1.30 -14.40
C TYR A 34 9.51 -2.46 -13.45
N LEU A 35 9.86 -3.64 -13.96
CA LEU A 35 10.04 -4.86 -13.17
C LEU A 35 11.13 -4.73 -12.08
N PRO A 36 12.33 -4.19 -12.34
CA PRO A 36 13.36 -4.07 -11.30
C PRO A 36 12.94 -3.12 -10.18
N LEU A 37 12.28 -2.01 -10.50
CA LEU A 37 11.78 -1.07 -9.49
C LEU A 37 10.67 -1.71 -8.65
N ARG A 38 9.72 -2.39 -9.31
CA ARG A 38 8.64 -3.15 -8.68
C ARG A 38 9.19 -4.18 -7.68
N ASP A 39 10.24 -4.92 -8.04
CA ASP A 39 10.80 -5.97 -7.19
C ASP A 39 11.59 -5.41 -6.00
N ARG A 40 12.33 -4.32 -6.23
CA ARG A 40 12.99 -3.58 -5.15
C ARG A 40 12.00 -3.05 -4.13
N LEU A 41 10.89 -2.45 -4.59
CA LEU A 41 9.85 -1.95 -3.71
C LEU A 41 9.13 -3.07 -2.98
N THR A 42 8.81 -4.17 -3.66
CA THR A 42 8.20 -5.35 -3.04
C THR A 42 9.05 -5.84 -1.86
N THR A 43 10.36 -5.98 -2.07
CA THR A 43 11.29 -6.41 -1.02
C THR A 43 11.33 -5.41 0.14
N ALA A 44 11.54 -4.13 -0.17
CA ALA A 44 11.63 -3.09 0.85
C ALA A 44 10.35 -2.95 1.70
N LEU A 45 9.17 -3.09 1.10
CA LEU A 45 7.89 -3.02 1.82
C LEU A 45 7.73 -4.21 2.78
N LEU A 46 8.08 -5.43 2.33
CA LEU A 46 8.03 -6.62 3.16
C LEU A 46 9.05 -6.56 4.31
N ASP A 47 10.25 -6.01 4.07
CA ASP A 47 11.28 -5.83 5.10
C ASP A 47 10.84 -4.86 6.21
N THR A 48 9.93 -3.94 5.91
CA THR A 48 9.31 -3.06 6.93
C THR A 48 8.16 -3.71 7.72
N GLY A 49 7.77 -4.93 7.37
CA GLY A 49 6.65 -5.64 8.00
C GLY A 49 5.26 -5.21 7.49
N LEU A 50 5.19 -4.42 6.40
CA LEU A 50 3.92 -4.09 5.75
C LEU A 50 3.42 -5.28 4.94
N ALA A 51 2.10 -5.45 4.89
CA ALA A 51 1.46 -6.42 4.01
C ALA A 51 1.30 -5.81 2.61
N ILE A 52 1.57 -6.60 1.57
CA ILE A 52 1.21 -6.26 0.19
C ILE A 52 -0.13 -6.93 -0.12
N THR A 53 -1.19 -6.14 -0.27
CA THR A 53 -2.56 -6.62 -0.49
C THR A 53 -2.93 -6.71 -1.96
N GLY A 54 -2.19 -6.01 -2.84
CA GLY A 54 -2.45 -6.01 -4.28
C GLY A 54 -1.25 -5.56 -5.08
N ARG A 55 -1.08 -6.14 -6.28
CA ARG A 55 -0.06 -5.76 -7.25
C ARG A 55 -0.64 -5.84 -8.64
N GLN A 56 -0.61 -4.74 -9.39
CA GLN A 56 -1.29 -4.66 -10.68
C GLN A 56 -0.50 -3.84 -11.69
N TYR A 57 -0.31 -4.38 -12.90
CA TYR A 57 0.08 -3.55 -14.05
C TYR A 57 -1.15 -2.85 -14.59
N ILE A 58 -1.11 -1.51 -14.62
CA ILE A 58 -2.26 -0.69 -15.01
C ILE A 58 -2.25 -0.43 -16.52
N GLY A 59 -1.09 -0.16 -17.11
CA GLY A 59 -0.99 0.07 -18.54
C GLY A 59 0.27 0.84 -18.95
N TYR A 60 0.38 1.08 -20.26
CA TYR A 60 1.39 1.94 -20.85
C TYR A 60 0.70 3.14 -21.50
N GLU A 61 1.07 4.35 -21.10
CA GLU A 61 0.61 5.59 -21.68
C GLU A 61 1.57 6.01 -22.81
N ALA A 62 1.12 5.93 -24.06
CA ALA A 62 1.99 6.11 -25.23
C ALA A 62 2.54 7.53 -25.37
N ASP A 63 1.74 8.55 -25.02
CA ASP A 63 2.10 9.96 -25.21
C ASP A 63 3.21 10.39 -24.25
N THR A 64 3.13 9.94 -23.00
CA THR A 64 4.11 10.26 -21.94
C THR A 64 5.21 9.21 -21.83
N LYS A 65 5.00 8.06 -22.48
CA LYS A 65 5.83 6.86 -22.49
C LYS A 65 5.98 6.20 -21.12
N PHE A 66 5.01 6.34 -20.22
CA PHE A 66 5.08 5.76 -18.89
C PHE A 66 4.40 4.39 -18.82
N HIS A 67 5.05 3.42 -18.17
CA HIS A 67 4.43 2.24 -17.60
C HIS A 67 3.88 2.56 -16.22
N HIS A 68 2.62 2.20 -15.99
CA HIS A 68 1.90 2.43 -14.75
C HIS A 68 1.77 1.10 -14.01
N TYR A 69 2.21 1.06 -12.76
CA TYR A 69 2.10 -0.10 -11.89
C TYR A 69 1.59 0.35 -10.52
N ALA A 70 0.69 -0.43 -9.93
CA ALA A 70 0.15 -0.19 -8.60
C ALA A 70 0.58 -1.29 -7.63
N ILE A 71 0.94 -0.89 -6.41
CA ILE A 71 1.17 -1.79 -5.27
C ILE A 71 0.28 -1.28 -4.14
N ASP A 72 -0.66 -2.11 -3.69
CA ASP A 72 -1.47 -1.84 -2.52
C ASP A 72 -0.81 -2.47 -1.30
N ILE A 73 -0.79 -1.71 -0.22
CA ILE A 73 -0.19 -2.09 1.05
C ILE A 73 -1.17 -1.87 2.19
N ALA A 74 -0.99 -2.64 3.25
CA ALA A 74 -1.69 -2.49 4.52
C ALA A 74 -0.71 -2.57 5.69
N GLY A 75 -0.98 -1.80 6.73
CA GLY A 75 -0.33 -1.87 8.04
C GLY A 75 -1.37 -1.92 9.15
N TRP A 76 -0.97 -2.47 10.29
CA TRP A 76 -1.82 -2.56 11.48
C TRP A 76 -1.03 -2.17 12.72
N ALA A 77 -1.67 -1.43 13.61
CA ALA A 77 -1.10 -1.06 14.89
C ALA A 77 -2.15 -1.17 16.00
N ALA A 78 -1.71 -1.51 17.21
CA ALA A 78 -2.57 -1.34 18.38
C ALA A 78 -2.83 0.17 18.57
N THR A 79 -4.09 0.55 18.78
CA THR A 79 -4.50 1.98 18.82
C THR A 79 -3.95 2.71 20.04
N GLY A 80 -3.74 1.99 21.15
CA GLY A 80 -3.39 2.57 22.45
C GLY A 80 -4.45 3.54 23.01
N LEU A 81 -5.66 3.55 22.44
CA LEU A 81 -6.75 4.43 22.87
C LEU A 81 -7.35 3.93 24.20
N PRO A 82 -7.72 4.85 25.12
CA PRO A 82 -8.38 4.47 26.36
C PRO A 82 -9.80 3.95 26.09
N ALA A 83 -10.27 3.10 27.00
CA ALA A 83 -11.65 2.64 27.07
C ALA A 83 -12.63 3.76 27.49
#